data_AF-A0A950B8T2-F1
#
_entry.id   AF-A0A950B8T2-F1
#
_cell.length_a   1.000
_cell.length_b   1.000
_cell.length_c   1.000
_cell.angle_alpha   90.00
_cell.angle_beta   90.00
_cell.angle_gamma   90.00
#
_symmetry.space_group_name_H-M   'P 1'
#
loop_
_entity.id
_entity.type
_entity.pdbx_description
1 polymer ?
#
loop_
_entity_poly.entity_id
_entity_poly.type
_entity_poly.pdbx_seq_one_letter_code
_entity_poly.pdbx_strand_id
1 'polypeptide(L)'
;MKNISGPVMLDVVGTTLSDDDVRRLAHPMTGGVILFARHYQNRAQLVALTDAIHAVREDLLIAVDHEGGRVQRFRTDGFTVLPAMGRLGALWDKDVLLATKVATAVGYILASELRACGIDLSFTPVLDLGYGQSKVVGDRAFHRDPR
;
A
#
# COMPACT_ATOMS: atom_id res chain seq x y z
N MET A 1 21.79 -18.18 -10.93
CA MET A 1 21.75 -18.28 -9.45
C MET A 1 20.31 -18.03 -9.04
N LYS A 2 19.75 -18.79 -8.08
CA LYS A 2 18.46 -18.41 -7.49
C LYS A 2 18.68 -17.08 -6.77
N ASN A 3 18.10 -15.99 -7.26
CA ASN A 3 18.07 -14.75 -6.51
C ASN A 3 17.21 -15.02 -5.27
N ILE A 4 17.83 -14.94 -4.10
CA ILE A 4 17.14 -14.94 -2.82
C ILE A 4 16.89 -13.48 -2.52
N SER A 5 15.64 -13.06 -2.36
CA SER A 5 15.32 -11.67 -2.01
C SER A 5 16.08 -11.26 -0.74
N GLY A 6 16.77 -10.14 -0.79
CA GLY A 6 17.49 -9.60 0.36
C GLY A 6 16.55 -9.06 1.46
N PRO A 7 17.06 -8.76 2.66
CA PRO A 7 16.22 -8.34 3.78
C PRO A 7 15.86 -6.85 3.79
N VAL A 8 16.41 -6.04 2.89
CA VAL A 8 16.23 -4.58 2.91
C VAL A 8 15.11 -4.16 1.97
N MET A 9 14.09 -3.51 2.53
CA MET A 9 13.14 -2.70 1.76
C MET A 9 13.60 -1.23 1.83
N LEU A 10 13.72 -0.60 0.67
CA LEU A 10 14.15 0.79 0.51
C LEU A 10 13.18 1.53 -0.43
N ASP A 11 13.44 2.80 -0.72
CA ASP A 11 12.70 3.55 -1.72
C ASP A 11 13.61 4.04 -2.87
N VAL A 12 12.98 4.61 -3.89
CA VAL A 12 13.66 5.22 -5.04
C VAL A 12 13.54 6.73 -4.97
N VAL A 13 14.39 7.45 -5.69
CA VAL A 13 14.49 8.91 -5.51
C VAL A 13 13.29 9.70 -6.06
N GLY A 14 12.54 9.14 -7.01
CA GLY A 14 11.52 9.90 -7.73
C GLY A 14 10.53 9.05 -8.53
N THR A 15 9.99 9.66 -9.58
CA THR A 15 8.93 9.08 -10.44
C THR A 15 9.47 8.26 -11.61
N THR A 16 10.79 8.26 -11.78
CA THR A 16 11.55 7.43 -12.72
C THR A 16 12.83 6.99 -12.03
N LEU A 17 13.38 5.82 -12.39
CA LEU A 17 14.63 5.35 -11.81
C LEU A 17 15.81 6.20 -12.28
N SER A 18 16.69 6.54 -11.34
CA SER A 18 18.04 7.02 -11.62
C SER A 18 19.03 5.85 -11.70
N ASP A 19 20.24 6.10 -12.22
CA ASP A 19 21.33 5.10 -12.23
C ASP A 19 21.68 4.62 -10.80
N ASP A 20 21.57 5.51 -9.81
CA ASP A 20 21.77 5.16 -8.40
C ASP A 20 20.67 4.26 -7.85
N ASP A 21 19.42 4.42 -8.30
CA ASP A 21 18.35 3.50 -7.94
C ASP A 21 18.63 2.12 -8.55
N VAL A 22 18.95 2.06 -9.84
CA VAL A 22 19.28 0.80 -10.53
C VAL A 22 20.40 0.06 -9.79
N ARG A 23 21.46 0.76 -9.40
CA ARG A 23 22.57 0.19 -8.61
C ARG A 23 22.10 -0.35 -7.26
N ARG A 24 21.24 0.36 -6.53
CA ARG A 24 20.71 -0.08 -5.23
C ARG A 24 19.73 -1.25 -5.37
N LEU A 25 18.88 -1.24 -6.38
CA LEU A 25 17.90 -2.30 -6.65
C LEU A 25 18.59 -3.62 -7.05
N ALA A 26 19.68 -3.54 -7.82
CA ALA A 26 20.49 -4.69 -8.19
C ALA A 26 21.31 -5.28 -7.03
N HIS A 27 21.42 -4.58 -5.89
CA HIS A 27 22.22 -5.04 -4.76
C HIS A 27 21.63 -6.31 -4.12
N PRO A 28 22.42 -7.35 -3.80
CA PRO A 28 21.91 -8.62 -3.27
C PRO A 28 21.11 -8.53 -1.97
N MET A 29 21.37 -7.50 -1.15
CA MET A 29 20.66 -7.29 0.12
C MET A 29 19.33 -6.52 -0.04
N THR A 30 19.06 -5.94 -1.21
CA THR A 30 17.75 -5.35 -1.48
C THR A 30 16.74 -6.47 -1.70
N GLY A 31 15.54 -6.35 -1.16
CA GLY A 31 14.44 -7.31 -1.36
C GLY A 31 13.11 -6.67 -1.72
N GLY A 32 12.99 -5.37 -1.56
CA GLY A 32 11.78 -4.68 -1.96
C GLY A 32 11.90 -3.17 -2.05
N VAL A 33 10.86 -2.57 -2.61
CA VAL A 33 10.68 -1.13 -2.76
C VAL A 33 9.40 -0.71 -2.07
N ILE A 34 9.46 0.31 -1.21
CA ILE A 34 8.27 0.98 -0.69
C ILE A 34 8.00 2.27 -1.45
N LEU A 35 6.77 2.45 -1.93
CA LEU A 35 6.34 3.64 -2.66
C LEU A 35 5.60 4.64 -1.75
N PHE A 36 5.83 5.93 -2.01
CA PHE A 36 5.21 7.05 -1.32
C PHE A 36 4.49 7.95 -2.32
N ALA A 37 3.73 8.94 -1.81
CA ALA A 37 3.02 9.89 -2.66
C ALA A 37 3.93 10.65 -3.63
N ARG A 38 5.20 10.92 -3.25
CA ARG A 38 6.20 11.57 -4.12
C ARG A 38 6.61 10.75 -5.36
N HIS A 39 6.30 9.45 -5.40
CA HIS A 39 6.59 8.58 -6.54
C HIS A 39 5.42 8.46 -7.52
N TYR A 40 4.32 9.17 -7.26
CA TYR A 40 3.08 9.09 -8.03
C TYR A 40 2.71 10.43 -8.68
N GLN A 41 2.56 10.41 -10.00
CA GLN A 41 2.02 11.51 -10.79
C GLN A 41 0.67 11.13 -11.44
N ASN A 42 0.61 9.95 -12.04
CA ASN A 42 -0.56 9.34 -12.67
C ASN A 42 -0.32 7.83 -12.84
N ARG A 43 -1.34 7.07 -13.21
CA ARG A 43 -1.25 5.60 -13.34
C ARG A 43 -0.27 5.15 -14.42
N ALA A 44 -0.24 5.83 -15.56
CA ALA A 44 0.69 5.46 -16.64
C ALA A 44 2.15 5.58 -16.22
N GLN A 45 2.50 6.67 -15.51
CA GLN A 45 3.83 6.86 -14.94
C GLN A 45 4.12 5.83 -13.84
N LEU A 46 3.15 5.51 -12.98
CA LEU A 46 3.33 4.52 -11.91
C LEU A 46 3.62 3.12 -12.47
N VAL A 47 2.84 2.68 -13.48
CA VAL A 47 3.08 1.42 -14.21
C VAL A 47 4.48 1.39 -14.79
N ALA A 48 4.90 2.46 -15.47
CA ALA A 48 6.25 2.54 -16.04
C ALA A 48 7.35 2.46 -14.95
N LEU A 49 7.11 3.05 -13.76
CA LEU A 49 8.04 2.97 -12.64
C LEU A 49 8.14 1.55 -12.07
N THR A 50 7.01 0.87 -11.85
CA THR A 50 7.02 -0.51 -11.32
C THR A 50 7.62 -1.49 -12.31
N ASP A 51 7.30 -1.34 -13.60
CA ASP A 51 7.89 -2.14 -14.67
C ASP A 51 9.42 -1.94 -14.74
N ALA A 52 9.89 -0.69 -14.59
CA ALA A 52 11.32 -0.40 -14.56
C ALA A 52 12.01 -1.01 -13.32
N ILE A 53 11.35 -1.05 -12.16
CA ILE A 53 11.88 -1.71 -10.96
C ILE A 53 12.05 -3.22 -11.20
N HIS A 54 11.01 -3.89 -11.71
CA HIS A 54 11.08 -5.32 -12.00
C HIS A 54 12.02 -5.67 -13.16
N ALA A 55 12.22 -4.75 -14.11
CA ALA A 55 13.22 -4.90 -15.17
C ALA A 55 14.67 -4.90 -14.63
N VAL A 56 14.94 -4.18 -13.54
CA VAL A 56 16.24 -4.27 -12.84
C VAL A 56 16.35 -5.61 -12.11
N ARG A 57 15.28 -6.03 -11.43
CA ARG A 57 15.25 -7.30 -10.71
C ARG A 57 13.83 -7.80 -10.47
N GLU A 58 13.50 -8.95 -11.05
CA GLU A 58 12.14 -9.52 -11.07
C GLU A 58 11.62 -9.95 -9.69
N ASP A 59 12.50 -10.31 -8.75
CA ASP A 59 12.14 -10.84 -7.42
C ASP A 59 11.95 -9.75 -6.34
N LEU A 60 11.89 -8.47 -6.73
CA LEU A 60 11.67 -7.36 -5.80
C LEU A 60 10.18 -7.24 -5.45
N LEU A 61 9.88 -7.22 -4.15
CA LEU A 61 8.55 -6.89 -3.65
C LEU A 61 8.30 -5.37 -3.73
N ILE A 62 7.24 -4.93 -4.40
CA ILE A 62 6.82 -3.52 -4.44
C ILE A 62 5.62 -3.32 -3.51
N ALA A 63 5.80 -2.50 -2.47
CA ALA A 63 4.80 -2.23 -1.44
C ALA A 63 4.43 -0.75 -1.33
N VAL A 64 3.28 -0.46 -0.70
CA VAL A 64 2.80 0.90 -0.45
C VAL A 64 1.93 0.94 0.81
N ASP A 65 1.80 2.10 1.47
CA ASP A 65 0.77 2.29 2.50
C ASP A 65 -0.56 2.77 1.87
N HIS A 66 -1.45 1.83 1.59
CA HIS A 66 -2.81 2.08 1.09
C HIS A 66 -3.79 1.47 2.09
N GLU A 67 -4.02 2.16 3.21
CA GLU A 67 -5.01 1.75 4.22
C GLU A 67 -6.40 2.29 3.89
N GLY A 68 -6.46 3.53 3.42
CA GLY A 68 -7.68 4.34 3.30
C GLY A 68 -7.70 5.50 4.31
N GLY A 69 -8.63 6.43 4.13
CA GLY A 69 -8.74 7.62 4.98
C GLY A 69 -7.48 8.48 4.91
N ARG A 70 -6.80 8.70 6.04
CA ARG A 70 -5.58 9.53 6.10
C ARG A 70 -4.35 8.88 5.47
N VAL A 71 -4.28 7.55 5.42
CA VAL A 71 -3.13 6.81 4.89
C VAL A 71 -3.50 6.15 3.56
N GLN A 72 -3.34 6.93 2.50
CA GLN A 72 -3.53 6.47 1.13
C GLN A 72 -2.62 7.31 0.22
N ARG A 73 -1.60 6.69 -0.36
CA ARG A 73 -0.59 7.42 -1.16
C ARG A 73 -1.12 7.89 -2.51
N PHE A 74 -1.87 7.04 -3.23
CA PHE A 74 -2.43 7.36 -4.54
C PHE A 74 -3.94 7.62 -4.43
N ARG A 75 -4.40 8.78 -4.88
CA ARG A 75 -5.79 9.27 -4.67
C ARG A 75 -6.39 9.95 -5.90
N THR A 76 -5.64 10.05 -6.99
CA THR A 76 -6.00 10.81 -8.20
C THR A 76 -5.81 9.94 -9.43
N ASP A 77 -6.25 10.44 -10.60
CA ASP A 77 -6.24 9.68 -11.85
C ASP A 77 -6.91 8.31 -11.69
N GLY A 78 -8.15 8.30 -11.19
CA GLY A 78 -8.98 7.10 -11.15
C GLY A 78 -8.77 6.15 -9.96
N PHE A 79 -7.77 6.37 -9.09
CA PHE A 79 -7.73 5.66 -7.80
C PHE A 79 -8.92 6.07 -6.93
N THR A 80 -9.63 5.08 -6.38
CA THR A 80 -10.74 5.32 -5.46
C THR A 80 -10.23 5.83 -4.13
N VAL A 81 -10.79 6.93 -3.61
CA VAL A 81 -10.49 7.40 -2.25
C VAL A 81 -11.24 6.50 -1.26
N LEU A 82 -10.50 5.65 -0.55
CA LEU A 82 -11.03 4.65 0.37
C LEU A 82 -11.37 5.29 1.73
N PRO A 83 -12.38 4.78 2.46
CA PRO A 83 -12.72 5.28 3.79
C PRO A 83 -11.61 4.96 4.81
N ALA A 84 -11.55 5.72 5.90
CA ALA A 84 -10.76 5.31 7.06
C ALA A 84 -11.37 4.03 7.67
N MET A 85 -10.54 3.09 8.13
CA MET A 85 -11.03 1.78 8.64
C MET A 85 -11.97 1.92 9.84
N GLY A 86 -11.86 2.97 10.65
CA GLY A 86 -12.81 3.27 11.72
C GLY A 86 -14.25 3.53 11.24
N ARG A 87 -14.46 3.82 9.95
CA ARG A 87 -15.81 3.87 9.34
C ARG A 87 -16.42 2.48 9.19
N LEU A 88 -15.61 1.45 8.96
CA LEU A 88 -16.07 0.06 8.90
C LEU A 88 -16.48 -0.43 10.29
N GLY A 89 -15.76 -0.07 11.35
CA GLY A 89 -16.21 -0.33 12.73
C GLY A 89 -17.51 0.39 13.07
N ALA A 90 -17.64 1.66 12.70
CA ALA A 90 -18.91 2.39 12.90
C ALA A 90 -20.08 1.83 12.07
N LEU A 91 -19.80 1.15 10.95
CA LEU A 91 -20.80 0.42 10.18
C LEU A 91 -21.14 -0.91 10.85
N TRP A 92 -20.14 -1.61 11.40
CA TRP A 92 -20.32 -2.85 12.15
C TRP A 92 -21.26 -2.67 13.34
N ASP A 93 -21.13 -1.57 14.08
CA ASP A 93 -22.03 -1.24 15.20
C ASP A 93 -23.50 -1.10 14.79
N LYS A 94 -23.77 -0.88 13.49
CA LYS A 94 -25.13 -0.72 12.93
C LYS A 94 -25.62 -1.97 12.21
N ASP A 95 -24.74 -2.60 11.43
CA ASP A 95 -25.04 -3.78 10.63
C ASP A 95 -23.76 -4.59 10.38
N VAL A 96 -23.61 -5.68 11.13
CA VAL A 96 -22.44 -6.55 11.11
C VAL A 96 -22.24 -7.21 9.74
N LEU A 97 -23.31 -7.74 9.13
CA LEU A 97 -23.21 -8.46 7.86
C LEU A 97 -22.94 -7.51 6.69
N LEU A 98 -23.51 -6.30 6.74
CA LEU A 98 -23.17 -5.28 5.76
C LEU A 98 -21.72 -4.80 5.94
N ALA A 99 -21.24 -4.63 7.16
CA ALA A 99 -19.88 -4.20 7.42
C ALA A 99 -18.83 -5.18 6.87
N THR A 100 -19.03 -6.49 7.04
CA THR A 100 -18.12 -7.49 6.46
C THR A 100 -18.14 -7.45 4.94
N LYS A 101 -19.32 -7.36 4.31
CA LYS A 101 -19.46 -7.22 2.86
C LYS A 101 -18.77 -5.97 2.32
N VAL A 102 -18.93 -4.84 2.99
CA VAL A 102 -18.27 -3.57 2.61
C VAL A 102 -16.77 -3.64 2.84
N ALA A 103 -16.29 -4.26 3.92
CA ALA A 103 -14.86 -4.46 4.15
C ALA A 103 -14.22 -5.30 3.04
N THR A 104 -14.88 -6.38 2.59
CA THR A 104 -14.43 -7.16 1.43
C THR A 104 -14.40 -6.31 0.15
N ALA A 105 -15.42 -5.49 -0.11
CA ALA A 105 -15.46 -4.61 -1.27
C ALA A 105 -14.32 -3.58 -1.24
N VAL A 106 -14.05 -2.98 -0.09
CA VAL A 106 -12.91 -2.06 0.11
C VAL A 106 -11.59 -2.77 -0.20
N GLY A 107 -11.38 -3.96 0.36
CA GLY A 107 -10.17 -4.75 0.11
C GLY A 107 -10.01 -5.12 -1.37
N TYR A 108 -11.11 -5.47 -2.06
CA TYR A 108 -11.09 -5.78 -3.48
C TYR A 108 -10.70 -4.58 -4.34
N ILE A 109 -11.32 -3.41 -4.11
CA ILE A 109 -11.01 -2.17 -4.86
C ILE A 109 -9.55 -1.79 -4.62
N LEU A 110 -9.12 -1.75 -3.36
CA LEU A 110 -7.75 -1.45 -2.96
C LEU A 110 -6.74 -2.34 -3.70
N ALA A 111 -6.91 -3.65 -3.62
CA ALA A 111 -5.95 -4.58 -4.20
C ALA A 111 -5.99 -4.56 -5.74
N SER A 112 -7.18 -4.47 -6.34
CA SER A 112 -7.33 -4.50 -7.80
C SER A 112 -6.73 -3.26 -8.47
N GLU A 113 -6.94 -2.07 -7.91
CA GLU A 113 -6.37 -0.82 -8.44
C GLU A 113 -4.84 -0.78 -8.29
N LEU A 114 -4.29 -1.24 -7.16
CA LEU A 114 -2.84 -1.34 -6.96
C LEU A 114 -2.19 -2.35 -7.91
N ARG A 115 -2.80 -3.53 -8.05
CA ARG A 115 -2.30 -4.57 -8.97
C ARG A 115 -2.32 -4.13 -10.43
N ALA A 116 -3.32 -3.33 -10.82
CA ALA A 116 -3.35 -2.73 -12.16
C ALA A 116 -2.17 -1.78 -12.43
N CYS A 117 -1.46 -1.35 -11.38
CA CYS A 117 -0.27 -0.51 -11.45
C CYS A 117 1.03 -1.24 -11.05
N GLY A 118 1.06 -2.58 -11.07
CA GLY A 118 2.28 -3.35 -10.80
C GLY A 118 2.73 -3.40 -9.34
N ILE A 119 1.83 -3.12 -8.38
CA ILE A 119 2.14 -3.15 -6.94
C ILE A 119 1.68 -4.47 -6.32
N ASP A 120 2.55 -5.08 -5.52
CA ASP A 120 2.34 -6.41 -4.95
C ASP A 120 1.56 -6.38 -3.63
N LEU A 121 1.83 -5.39 -2.78
CA LEU A 121 1.37 -5.38 -1.39
C LEU A 121 0.99 -3.98 -0.92
N SER A 122 -0.08 -3.90 -0.12
CA SER A 122 -0.33 -2.76 0.75
C SER A 122 -0.02 -3.12 2.21
N PHE A 123 0.62 -2.24 2.97
CA PHE A 123 0.80 -2.39 4.42
C PHE A 123 -0.48 -2.08 5.19
N THR A 124 -1.42 -3.01 5.11
CA THR A 124 -2.76 -2.98 5.71
C THR A 124 -3.18 -4.44 5.94
N PRO A 125 -4.01 -4.78 6.95
CA PRO A 125 -4.78 -3.91 7.86
C PRO A 125 -4.00 -3.40 9.07
N VAL A 126 -4.46 -2.25 9.61
CA VAL A 126 -4.13 -1.84 10.98
C VAL A 126 -4.96 -2.67 11.96
N LEU A 127 -4.29 -3.34 12.90
CA LEU A 127 -4.92 -4.18 13.92
C LEU A 127 -4.86 -3.56 15.33
N ASP A 128 -4.36 -2.33 15.44
CA ASP A 128 -4.40 -1.57 16.68
C ASP A 128 -5.85 -1.32 17.10
N LEU A 129 -6.12 -1.43 18.41
CA LEU A 129 -7.44 -1.17 18.97
C LEU A 129 -7.70 0.33 19.12
N GLY A 130 -8.91 0.75 18.75
CA GLY A 130 -9.39 2.13 18.79
C GLY A 130 -9.70 2.67 20.19
N TYR A 131 -8.73 2.66 21.12
CA TYR A 131 -8.92 3.18 22.49
C TYR A 131 -9.09 4.70 22.58
N GLY A 132 -8.84 5.45 21.49
CA GLY A 132 -8.89 6.91 21.46
C GLY A 132 -7.66 7.62 22.06
N GLN A 133 -6.66 6.88 22.53
CA GLN A 133 -5.46 7.44 23.17
C GLN A 133 -4.35 7.77 22.17
N SER A 134 -4.20 6.97 21.10
CA SER A 134 -3.18 7.16 20.08
C SER A 134 -3.70 8.06 18.95
N LYS A 135 -3.19 9.29 18.88
CA LYS A 135 -3.50 10.23 17.77
C LYS A 135 -2.92 9.77 16.43
N VAL A 136 -1.81 9.02 16.46
CA VAL A 136 -1.17 8.50 15.23
C VAL A 136 -1.97 7.36 14.60
N VAL A 137 -2.58 6.50 15.43
CA VAL A 137 -3.54 5.49 14.97
C VAL A 137 -4.87 6.16 14.63
N GLY A 138 -5.54 6.78 15.61
CA GLY A 138 -6.80 7.49 15.39
C GLY A 138 -7.85 6.64 14.65
N ASP A 139 -8.44 7.21 13.60
CA ASP A 139 -9.43 6.56 12.73
C ASP A 139 -8.88 5.47 11.80
N ARG A 140 -7.58 5.14 11.87
CA ARG A 140 -6.98 3.99 11.17
C ARG A 140 -7.32 2.65 11.84
N ALA A 141 -7.60 2.66 13.14
CA ALA A 141 -8.10 1.48 13.83
C ALA A 141 -9.52 1.15 13.38
N PHE A 142 -9.82 -0.13 13.14
CA PHE A 142 -11.18 -0.56 12.82
C PHE A 142 -12.13 -0.30 13.97
N HIS A 143 -11.81 -0.79 15.17
CA HIS A 143 -12.73 -0.81 16.30
C HIS A 143 -12.00 -0.90 17.64
N ARG A 144 -12.73 -0.74 18.76
CA ARG A 144 -12.20 -0.88 20.12
C ARG A 144 -12.17 -2.35 20.58
N ASP A 145 -13.18 -3.11 20.17
CA ASP A 145 -13.30 -4.53 20.47
C ASP A 145 -12.29 -5.34 19.62
N PRO A 146 -11.51 -6.26 20.21
CA PRO A 146 -10.54 -7.07 19.46
C PRO A 146 -11.15 -8.21 18.64
N ARG A 147 -12.46 -8.48 18.75
CA ARG A 147 -13.16 -9.56 18.04
C ARG A 147 -13.63 -9.14 16.65
#